data_AF-A0A924YGD8-F1
#
_entry.id   AF-A0A924YGD8-F1
#
_cell.length_a   1.000
_cell.length_b   1.000
_cell.length_c   1.000
_cell.angle_alpha   90.00
_cell.angle_beta   90.00
_cell.angle_gamma   90.00
#
_symmetry.space_group_name_H-M   'P 1'
#
loop_
_entity.id
_entity.type
_entity.pdbx_description
1 polymer ?
#
loop_
_entity_poly.entity_id
_entity_poly.type
_entity_poly.pdbx_seq_one_letter_code
_entity_poly.pdbx_strand_id
1 'polypeptide(L)'
;PSERFVGVDCLLTALDDGWTLDDIVVRESHWLTSSRRVFVYHFDIRRGTEVSRVSVINNPFVIQLIAAYPLRVVSTLDSAF
;
A
#
# COMPACT_ATOMS: atom_id res chain seq x y z
N PRO A 1 -9.33 -6.68 -11.28
CA PRO A 1 -9.10 -5.59 -10.31
C PRO A 1 -8.07 -4.60 -10.86
N SER A 2 -8.43 -3.33 -11.05
CA SER A 2 -7.50 -2.29 -11.49
C SER A 2 -6.64 -1.83 -10.32
N GLU A 3 -5.38 -2.24 -10.26
CA GLU A 3 -4.43 -1.69 -9.30
C GLU A 3 -4.00 -0.31 -9.78
N ARG A 4 -4.23 0.71 -8.95
CA ARG A 4 -3.76 2.06 -9.23
C ARG A 4 -2.48 2.27 -8.45
N PHE A 5 -1.35 2.31 -9.16
CA PHE A 5 -0.11 2.85 -8.60
C PHE A 5 -0.33 4.33 -8.38
N VAL A 6 -0.41 4.75 -7.12
CA VAL A 6 -0.64 6.15 -6.78
C VAL A 6 0.42 6.62 -5.80
N GLY A 7 0.71 7.91 -5.86
CA GLY A 7 1.49 8.57 -4.82
C GLY A 7 0.79 8.44 -3.48
N VAL A 8 1.56 8.58 -2.40
CA VAL A 8 1.00 8.59 -1.03
C VAL A 8 -0.06 9.68 -0.87
N ASP A 9 0.05 10.77 -1.63
CA ASP A 9 -0.89 11.89 -1.63
C ASP A 9 -2.31 11.44 -2.01
N CYS A 10 -2.46 10.53 -2.97
CA CYS A 10 -3.79 10.02 -3.34
C CYS A 10 -4.39 9.14 -2.23
N LEU A 11 -3.55 8.39 -1.50
CA LEU A 11 -4.00 7.63 -0.35
C LEU A 11 -4.47 8.59 0.75
N LEU A 12 -3.69 9.63 1.05
CA LEU A 12 -4.05 10.64 2.05
C LEU A 12 -5.33 11.38 1.68
N THR A 13 -5.49 11.80 0.41
CA THR A 13 -6.74 12.40 -0.08
C THR A 13 -7.92 11.44 0.07
N ALA A 14 -7.75 10.16 -0.23
CA ALA A 14 -8.82 9.19 -0.04
C ALA A 14 -9.23 9.10 1.45
N LEU A 15 -8.27 9.09 2.38
CA LEU A 15 -8.59 9.08 3.81
C LEU A 15 -9.34 10.35 4.25
N ASP A 16 -8.96 11.51 3.71
CA ASP A 16 -9.65 12.78 3.95
C ASP A 16 -11.09 12.77 3.37
N ASP A 17 -11.28 12.13 2.21
CA ASP A 17 -12.59 11.91 1.57
C ASP A 17 -13.47 10.85 2.28
N GLY A 18 -13.08 10.42 3.49
CA GLY A 18 -13.83 9.49 4.31
C GLY A 18 -13.62 8.01 3.98
N TRP A 19 -12.57 7.67 3.23
CA TRP A 19 -12.16 6.27 3.09
C TRP A 19 -11.44 5.80 4.35
N THR A 20 -11.58 4.53 4.66
CA THR A 20 -10.95 3.89 5.81
C THR A 20 -9.97 2.82 5.34
N LEU A 21 -8.82 2.71 6.03
CA LEU A 21 -7.86 1.65 5.79
C LEU A 21 -8.36 0.35 6.38
N ASP A 22 -8.22 -0.74 5.62
CA ASP A 22 -8.28 -2.08 6.20
C ASP A 22 -7.05 -2.35 7.07
N ASP A 23 -7.16 -3.27 8.02
CA ASP A 23 -6.10 -3.54 8.99
C ASP A 23 -4.92 -4.31 8.37
N ILE A 24 -5.11 -4.94 7.21
CA ILE A 24 -4.09 -5.71 6.51
C ILE A 24 -3.47 -4.88 5.39
N VAL A 25 -2.14 -4.76 5.43
CA VAL A 25 -1.34 -4.18 4.35
C VAL A 25 -0.46 -5.26 3.76
N VAL A 26 -0.59 -5.50 2.45
CA VAL A 26 0.25 -6.48 1.76
C VAL A 26 1.54 -5.78 1.32
N ARG A 27 2.69 -6.36 1.66
CA ARG A 27 4.00 -5.92 1.20
C ARG A 27 4.53 -6.90 0.16
N GLU A 28 4.71 -6.40 -1.05
CA GLU A 28 5.38 -7.10 -2.14
C GLU A 28 6.83 -6.63 -2.25
N SER A 29 7.77 -7.54 -2.51
CA SER A 29 9.16 -7.21 -2.84
C SER A 29 9.43 -7.42 -4.32
N HIS A 30 10.12 -6.45 -4.91
CA HIS A 30 10.64 -6.54 -6.27
C HIS A 30 12.16 -6.38 -6.26
N TRP A 31 12.85 -7.31 -6.90
CA TRP A 31 14.26 -7.18 -7.20
C TRP A 31 14.45 -6.39 -8.48
N LEU A 32 15.16 -5.27 -8.39
CA LEU A 32 15.64 -4.56 -9.57
C LEU A 32 16.97 -5.17 -10.02
N THR A 33 17.26 -5.08 -11.32
CA THR A 33 18.50 -5.54 -11.97
C THR A 33 19.79 -4.99 -11.34
N SER A 34 19.70 -3.99 -10.46
CA SER A 34 20.81 -3.37 -9.71
C SER A 34 21.01 -3.94 -8.29
N SER A 35 20.49 -5.12 -7.96
CA SER A 35 20.50 -5.70 -6.59
C SER A 35 19.79 -4.84 -5.53
N ARG A 36 19.01 -3.84 -5.96
CA ARG A 36 18.16 -3.06 -5.07
C ARG A 36 16.81 -3.75 -4.96
N ARG A 37 16.39 -3.99 -3.72
CA ARG A 37 15.03 -4.46 -3.43
C ARG A 37 14.13 -3.25 -3.19
N VAL A 38 13.05 -3.15 -3.95
CA VAL A 38 11.98 -2.18 -3.73
C VAL A 38 10.81 -2.90 -3.09
N PHE A 39 10.11 -2.22 -2.18
CA PHE A 39 8.86 -2.74 -1.63
C PHE A 39 7.69 -1.94 -2.18
N VAL A 40 6.60 -2.63 -2.50
CA VAL A 40 5.30 -2.05 -2.81
C VAL A 40 4.35 -2.46 -1.69
N TYR A 41 3.62 -1.49 -1.15
CA TYR A 41 2.61 -1.70 -0.12
C TYR A 41 1.23 -1.53 -0.74
N HIS A 42 0.40 -2.55 -0.63
CA HIS A 42 -0.98 -2.55 -1.09
C HIS A 42 -1.89 -2.33 0.10
N PHE A 43 -2.64 -1.24 0.04
CA PHE A 43 -3.64 -0.84 1.01
C PHE A 43 -5.02 -1.11 0.42
N ASP A 44 -5.83 -1.89 1.11
CA ASP A 44 -7.26 -1.96 0.81
C ASP A 44 -7.95 -0.81 1.57
N ILE A 45 -8.67 0.03 0.84
CA ILE A 45 -9.45 1.14 1.38
C ILE A 45 -10.94 0.90 1.15
N ARG A 46 -11.77 1.31 2.11
CA ARG A 46 -13.21 1.10 2.08
C ARG A 46 -13.98 2.39 2.34
N ARG A 47 -15.07 2.58 1.60
CA ARG A 47 -16.04 3.66 1.82
C ARG A 47 -17.45 3.13 1.54
N GLY A 48 -18.22 2.89 2.60
CA GLY A 48 -19.51 2.22 2.50
C GLY A 48 -19.34 0.79 1.95
N THR A 49 -19.95 0.50 0.80
CA THR A 49 -19.82 -0.79 0.10
C THR A 49 -18.69 -0.82 -0.92
N GLU A 50 -18.05 0.33 -1.19
CA GLU A 50 -16.94 0.42 -2.15
C GLU A 50 -15.65 -0.06 -1.49
N VAL A 51 -14.91 -0.90 -2.23
CA VAL A 51 -13.56 -1.34 -1.87
C VAL A 51 -12.64 -1.01 -3.03
N SER A 52 -11.51 -0.40 -2.71
CA SER A 52 -10.47 -0.08 -3.68
C SER A 52 -9.11 -0.51 -3.14
N ARG A 53 -8.21 -0.89 -4.05
CA ARG A 53 -6.83 -1.26 -3.72
C ARG A 53 -5.88 -0.19 -4.24
N VAL A 54 -5.04 0.30 -3.34
CA VAL A 54 -4.05 1.34 -3.60
C VAL A 54 -2.65 0.76 -3.38
N SER A 55 -1.83 0.79 -4.42
CA SER A 55 -0.44 0.31 -4.36
C SER A 55 0.51 1.50 -4.27
N VAL A 56 1.33 1.54 -3.22
CA VAL A 56 2.29 2.63 -2.97
C VAL A 56 3.71 2.08 -2.84
N ILE A 57 4.63 2.63 -3.60
CA ILE A 57 6.06 2.29 -3.51
C ILE A 57 6.62 2.80 -2.18
N ASN A 58 7.48 2.00 -1.54
CA ASN A 58 8.14 2.34 -0.30
C ASN A 58 8.72 3.75 -0.30
N ASN A 59 8.27 4.56 0.65
CA ASN A 59 8.74 5.91 0.89
C ASN A 59 8.60 6.26 2.39
N PRO A 60 9.22 7.34 2.88
CA PRO A 60 9.16 7.72 4.29
C PRO A 60 7.73 7.93 4.82
N PHE A 61 6.79 8.40 3.99
CA PHE A 61 5.41 8.64 4.38
C PHE A 61 4.62 7.35 4.60
N VAL A 62 4.83 6.34 3.75
CA VAL A 62 4.22 5.01 3.92
C VAL A 62 4.65 4.39 5.25
N ILE A 63 5.92 4.56 5.63
CA ILE A 63 6.43 4.06 6.91
C ILE A 63 5.74 4.78 8.07
N GLN A 64 5.59 6.12 7.99
CA GLN A 64 4.88 6.88 9.01
C GLN A 64 3.41 6.49 9.11
N LEU A 65 2.74 6.25 7.99
CA LEU A 65 1.35 5.83 7.93
C LEU A 65 1.18 4.44 8.57
N ILE A 66 2.05 3.48 8.24
CA ILE A 66 2.03 2.15 8.88
C ILE A 66 2.27 2.26 10.39
N ALA A 67 3.12 3.19 10.84
CA ALA A 67 3.37 3.40 12.27
C ALA A 67 2.24 4.15 13.00
N ALA A 68 1.51 5.02 12.30
CA ALA A 68 0.46 5.86 12.88
C ALA A 68 -0.89 5.12 13.01
N TYR A 69 -1.11 4.09 12.21
CA TYR A 69 -2.35 3.31 12.19
C TYR A 69 -2.09 1.88 12.70
N PRO A 70 -3.12 1.19 13.26
CA PRO A 70 -2.98 -0.18 13.75
C PRO A 70 -2.95 -1.20 12.58
N LEU A 71 -2.02 -1.03 11.65
CA LEU A 71 -1.90 -1.85 10.45
C LEU A 71 -0.99 -3.05 10.68
N ARG A 72 -1.41 -4.20 10.15
CA ARG A 72 -0.64 -5.44 10.11
C ARG A 72 -0.07 -5.64 8.72
N VAL A 73 1.25 -5.46 8.61
CA VAL A 73 1.96 -5.70 7.35
C VAL A 73 2.23 -7.19 7.18
N VAL A 74 1.68 -7.78 6.12
CA VAL A 74 1.93 -9.16 5.72
C VAL A 74 2.80 -9.17 4.46
N SER A 75 3.79 -10.06 4.39
CA SER A 75 4.66 -10.16 3.21
C SER A 75 4.15 -11.22 2.27
N THR A 76 4.03 -10.90 0.99
CA THR A 76 3.81 -11.90 -0.07
C THR A 76 5.17 -12.49 -0.47
N LEU A 77 5.21 -13.82 -0.69
CA LEU A 77 6.39 -14.50 -1.22
C LEU A 77 6.58 -14.10 -2.70
N ASP A 78 7.81 -13.70 -3.03
CA ASP A 78 8.27 -13.21 -4.34
C ASP A 78 7.66 -13.99 -5.52
N SER A 79 6.89 -13.30 -6.37
CA SER A 79 6.67 -13.76 -7.75
C SER A 79 7.87 -13.28 -8.55
N ALA A 80 8.82 -14.18 -8.78
CA ALA A 80 9.94 -13.93 -9.69
C ALA A 80 9.39 -13.49 -11.06
N PHE A 81 9.76 -12.27 -11.49
CA PHE A 81 9.55 -11.80 -12.86
C PHE A 81 10.57 -12.42 -13.81
#